data_AF-A0A972GSW8-F1
#
_entry.id   AF-A0A972GSW8-F1
#
_cell.length_a   1.000
_cell.length_b   1.000
_cell.length_c   1.000
_cell.angle_alpha   90.00
_cell.angle_beta   90.00
_cell.angle_gamma   90.00
#
_symmetry.space_group_name_H-M   'P 1'
#
loop_
_entity.id
_entity.type
_entity.pdbx_description
1 polymer ?
#
loop_
_entity_poly.entity_id
_entity_poly.type
_entity_poly.pdbx_seq_one_letter_code
_entity_poly.pdbx_strand_id
1 'polypeptide(L)'
;MRAQAMIYKYKWLIITSTLLIVLCFVYTCLINKKTSLYEDIERVVVKNDSSFKEIAYIHVLKEKLLVFYETQNNELAGILVEKGIKGYKISDYLSKNSFDSSKGLSWQGTERIDQQVHLLYGTILDPAINQVFLVSEANKSATIIKNGSRTMWFSLMDHTLNLPITIEGLDKNGNMLYTFGDISFWSNRVE
;
A
#
# COMPACT_ATOMS: atom_id res chain seq x y z
N MET A 1 -16.09 -70.48 7.01
CA MET A 1 -16.46 -69.38 6.08
C MET A 1 -16.77 -68.03 6.76
N ARG A 2 -17.50 -67.96 7.88
CA ARG A 2 -17.84 -66.67 8.53
C ARG A 2 -16.63 -65.83 8.99
N ALA A 3 -15.56 -66.46 9.47
CA ALA A 3 -14.36 -65.77 9.93
C ALA A 3 -13.61 -65.05 8.79
N GLN A 4 -13.51 -65.67 7.61
CA GLN A 4 -12.86 -65.04 6.45
C GLN A 4 -13.65 -63.82 5.95
N ALA A 5 -14.99 -63.89 5.94
CA ALA A 5 -15.83 -62.76 5.57
C ALA A 5 -15.70 -61.55 6.53
N MET A 6 -15.52 -61.81 7.84
CA MET A 6 -15.25 -60.73 8.81
C MET A 6 -13.89 -60.07 8.60
N ILE A 7 -12.84 -60.85 8.30
CA ILE A 7 -11.50 -60.32 8.02
C ILE A 7 -11.51 -59.40 6.79
N TYR A 8 -12.25 -59.79 5.73
CA TYR A 8 -12.38 -58.95 4.52
C TYR A 8 -13.13 -57.64 4.77
N LYS A 9 -14.21 -57.65 5.57
CA LYS A 9 -14.93 -56.42 5.95
C LYS A 9 -14.07 -55.46 6.76
N TYR A 10 -13.28 -55.99 7.69
CA TYR A 10 -12.39 -55.17 8.54
C TYR A 10 -11.26 -54.53 7.72
N LYS A 11 -10.67 -55.27 6.76
CA LYS A 11 -9.66 -54.73 5.83
C LYS A 11 -10.22 -53.58 4.99
N TRP A 12 -11.44 -53.71 4.48
CA TRP A 12 -12.09 -52.65 3.70
C TRP A 12 -12.31 -51.38 4.52
N LEU A 13 -12.78 -51.50 5.77
CA LEU A 13 -12.98 -50.36 6.67
C LEU A 13 -11.68 -49.59 6.94
N ILE A 14 -10.59 -50.31 7.19
CA ILE A 14 -9.27 -49.69 7.40
C ILE A 14 -8.83 -48.92 6.16
N ILE A 15 -8.90 -49.53 4.97
CA ILE A 15 -8.50 -48.88 3.71
C ILE A 15 -9.31 -47.60 3.47
N THR A 16 -10.65 -47.66 3.64
CA THR A 16 -11.50 -46.48 3.45
C THR A 16 -11.22 -45.38 4.48
N SER A 17 -10.93 -45.75 5.72
CA SER A 17 -10.59 -44.79 6.78
C SER A 17 -9.25 -44.11 6.52
N THR A 18 -8.22 -44.87 6.13
CA THR A 18 -6.91 -44.33 5.76
C THR A 18 -7.01 -43.39 4.56
N LEU A 19 -7.79 -43.77 3.53
CA LEU A 19 -8.02 -42.94 2.35
C LEU A 19 -8.68 -41.60 2.73
N LEU A 20 -9.67 -41.62 3.62
CA LEU A 20 -10.36 -40.41 4.08
C LEU A 20 -9.41 -39.48 4.85
N ILE A 21 -8.55 -40.02 5.71
CA ILE A 21 -7.56 -39.23 6.47
C ILE A 21 -6.56 -38.57 5.52
N VAL A 22 -6.06 -39.31 4.52
CA VAL A 22 -5.15 -38.78 3.50
C VAL A 22 -5.85 -37.68 2.69
N LEU A 23 -7.10 -37.86 2.29
CA LEU A 23 -7.89 -36.83 1.60
C LEU A 23 -8.07 -35.57 2.45
N CYS A 24 -8.40 -35.72 3.74
CA CYS A 24 -8.50 -34.59 4.67
C CYS A 24 -7.17 -33.85 4.82
N PHE A 25 -6.05 -34.58 4.89
CA PHE A 25 -4.72 -34.00 5.00
C PHE A 25 -4.29 -33.27 3.72
N VAL A 26 -4.56 -33.85 2.55
CA VAL A 26 -4.31 -33.20 1.25
C VAL A 26 -5.17 -31.94 1.12
N TYR A 27 -6.44 -31.99 1.53
CA TYR A 27 -7.35 -30.85 1.50
C TYR A 27 -6.87 -29.69 2.41
N THR A 28 -6.41 -29.99 3.63
CA THR A 28 -5.85 -28.95 4.52
C THR A 28 -4.53 -28.40 3.98
N CYS A 29 -3.66 -29.22 3.39
CA CYS A 29 -2.45 -28.75 2.72
C CYS A 29 -2.73 -27.85 1.52
N LEU A 30 -3.79 -28.14 0.74
CA LEU A 30 -4.19 -27.32 -0.41
C LEU A 30 -4.76 -25.96 0.01
N ILE A 31 -5.49 -25.90 1.13
CA ILE A 31 -6.06 -24.66 1.68
C ILE A 31 -4.98 -23.79 2.34
N ASN A 32 -3.97 -24.41 2.97
CA ASN A 32 -2.91 -23.70 3.70
C ASN A 32 -1.76 -23.19 2.81
N LYS A 33 -1.98 -22.96 1.52
CA LYS A 33 -1.04 -22.14 0.76
C LYS A 33 -1.05 -20.74 1.35
N LYS A 34 -0.08 -20.47 2.22
CA LYS A 34 0.16 -19.16 2.81
C LYS A 34 0.57 -18.23 1.67
N THR A 35 -0.41 -17.54 1.12
CA THR A 35 -0.22 -16.49 0.14
C THR A 35 0.65 -15.41 0.76
N SER A 36 1.51 -14.81 -0.04
CA SER A 36 2.35 -13.72 0.45
C SER A 36 1.46 -12.51 0.80
N LEU A 37 1.91 -11.65 1.72
CA LEU A 37 1.20 -10.41 2.04
C LEU A 37 0.84 -9.63 0.77
N TYR A 38 1.78 -9.54 -0.17
CA TYR A 38 1.61 -8.85 -1.44
C TYR A 38 0.50 -9.47 -2.30
N GLU A 39 0.47 -10.80 -2.44
CA GLU A 39 -0.57 -11.49 -3.22
C GLU A 39 -1.99 -11.28 -2.64
N ASP A 40 -2.11 -11.24 -1.31
CA ASP A 40 -3.41 -11.00 -0.68
C ASP A 40 -3.88 -9.57 -0.87
N ILE A 41 -2.98 -8.60 -0.76
CA ILE A 41 -3.29 -7.19 -1.02
C ILE A 41 -3.63 -6.99 -2.49
N GLU A 42 -2.82 -7.53 -3.40
CA GLU A 42 -3.04 -7.46 -4.85
C GLU A 42 -4.42 -8.00 -5.23
N ARG A 43 -4.81 -9.17 -4.70
CA ARG A 43 -6.13 -9.75 -4.93
C ARG A 43 -7.26 -8.82 -4.50
N VAL A 44 -7.09 -8.13 -3.37
CA VAL A 44 -8.06 -7.17 -2.85
C VAL A 44 -8.12 -5.93 -3.74
N VAL A 45 -6.99 -5.44 -4.25
CA VAL A 45 -6.96 -4.28 -5.17
C VAL A 45 -7.59 -4.64 -6.51
N VAL A 46 -7.16 -5.72 -7.17
CA VAL A 46 -7.69 -6.17 -8.47
C VAL A 46 -9.21 -6.37 -8.43
N LYS A 47 -9.73 -6.87 -7.31
CA LYS A 47 -11.18 -7.06 -7.12
C LYS A 47 -11.95 -5.74 -7.12
N ASN A 48 -11.34 -4.64 -6.69
CA ASN A 48 -12.00 -3.36 -6.50
C ASN A 48 -11.63 -2.31 -7.54
N ASP A 49 -10.48 -2.46 -8.21
CA ASP A 49 -10.00 -1.55 -9.23
C ASP A 49 -9.50 -2.35 -10.44
N SER A 50 -10.32 -2.38 -11.50
CA SER A 50 -9.98 -3.04 -12.76
C SER A 50 -8.81 -2.38 -13.49
N SER A 51 -8.48 -1.14 -13.14
CA SER A 51 -7.33 -0.43 -13.68
C SER A 51 -6.04 -0.76 -12.93
N PHE A 52 -6.03 -1.66 -11.94
CA PHE A 52 -4.80 -2.07 -11.25
C PHE A 52 -3.72 -2.55 -12.22
N LYS A 53 -2.47 -2.11 -11.97
CA LYS A 53 -1.27 -2.55 -12.67
C LYS A 53 -0.33 -3.29 -11.73
N GLU A 54 0.14 -2.62 -10.67
CA GLU A 54 1.09 -3.20 -9.72
C GLU A 54 1.09 -2.44 -8.39
N ILE A 55 1.49 -3.11 -7.31
CA ILE A 55 1.72 -2.45 -6.01
C ILE A 55 3.05 -1.70 -6.08
N ALA A 56 3.02 -0.40 -5.81
CA ALA A 56 4.21 0.44 -5.75
C ALA A 56 4.88 0.38 -4.38
N TYR A 57 4.08 0.41 -3.30
CA TYR A 57 4.61 0.38 -1.93
C TYR A 57 3.54 -0.02 -0.90
N ILE A 58 3.98 -0.65 0.19
CA ILE A 58 3.15 -0.96 1.36
C ILE A 58 3.83 -0.41 2.61
N HIS A 59 3.11 0.43 3.34
CA HIS A 59 3.53 0.95 4.63
C HIS A 59 2.61 0.44 5.75
N VAL A 60 3.17 0.02 6.87
CA VAL A 60 2.39 -0.41 8.04
C VAL A 60 2.02 0.82 8.85
N LEU A 61 0.72 1.06 9.03
CA LEU A 61 0.16 2.18 9.78
C LEU A 61 -0.72 1.65 10.91
N LYS A 62 -0.14 1.48 12.11
CA LYS A 62 -0.79 0.84 13.26
C LYS A 62 -1.33 -0.56 12.88
N GLU A 63 -2.64 -0.77 12.93
CA GLU A 63 -3.31 -2.03 12.56
C GLU A 63 -3.76 -2.07 11.08
N LYS A 64 -3.46 -1.01 10.31
CA LYS A 64 -3.78 -0.88 8.89
C LYS A 64 -2.51 -0.89 8.05
N LEU A 65 -2.70 -1.07 6.75
CA LEU A 65 -1.68 -0.94 5.72
C LEU A 65 -2.06 0.21 4.81
N LEU A 66 -1.15 1.16 4.63
CA LEU A 66 -1.21 2.15 3.57
C LEU A 66 -0.57 1.55 2.33
N VAL A 67 -1.37 1.35 1.29
CA VAL A 67 -0.92 0.72 0.04
C VAL A 67 -0.99 1.74 -1.06
N PHE A 68 0.14 1.94 -1.71
CA PHE A 68 0.24 2.69 -2.95
C PHE A 68 0.37 1.72 -4.11
N TYR A 69 -0.41 1.93 -5.17
CA TYR A 69 -0.37 1.11 -6.37
C TYR A 69 -0.51 1.96 -7.62
N GLU A 70 -0.03 1.42 -8.73
CA GLU A 70 -0.15 2.04 -10.04
C GLU A 70 -1.38 1.52 -10.75
N THR A 71 -2.00 2.41 -11.54
CA THR A 71 -3.05 2.04 -12.48
C THR A 71 -2.50 1.90 -13.91
N GLN A 72 -3.25 1.21 -14.75
CA GLN A 72 -3.04 1.09 -16.20
C GLN A 72 -3.10 2.45 -16.89
N ASN A 73 -3.77 3.43 -16.27
CA ASN A 73 -3.88 4.80 -16.76
C ASN A 73 -2.69 5.70 -16.36
N ASN A 74 -1.59 5.12 -15.88
CA ASN A 74 -0.43 5.89 -15.40
C ASN A 74 -0.81 6.83 -14.24
N GLU A 75 -1.51 6.30 -13.23
CA GLU A 75 -1.86 7.03 -12.00
C GLU A 75 -1.30 6.32 -10.77
N LEU A 76 -0.93 7.09 -9.76
CA LEU A 76 -0.63 6.64 -8.41
C LEU A 76 -1.92 6.69 -7.58
N ALA A 77 -2.38 5.54 -7.10
CA ALA A 77 -3.52 5.42 -6.21
C ALA A 77 -3.06 5.05 -4.80
N GLY A 78 -3.74 5.59 -3.80
CA GLY A 78 -3.55 5.22 -2.39
C GLY A 78 -4.80 4.58 -1.80
N ILE A 79 -4.64 3.54 -0.99
CA ILE A 79 -5.74 2.92 -0.22
C ILE A 79 -5.27 2.57 1.19
N LEU A 80 -6.23 2.45 2.10
CA LEU A 80 -6.02 1.85 3.40
C LEU A 80 -6.63 0.45 3.41
N VAL A 81 -5.87 -0.50 3.91
CA VAL A 81 -6.24 -1.92 3.97
C VAL A 81 -6.13 -2.40 5.41
N GLU A 82 -7.10 -3.17 5.87
CA GLU A 82 -7.10 -3.75 7.21
C GLU A 82 -7.32 -5.26 7.17
N LYS A 83 -6.86 -5.95 8.22
CA LYS A 83 -7.02 -7.39 8.34
C LYS A 83 -8.45 -7.72 8.77
N GLY A 84 -9.18 -8.45 7.93
CA GLY A 84 -10.47 -9.04 8.24
C GLY A 84 -10.39 -10.53 8.55
N ILE A 85 -11.55 -11.15 8.77
CA ILE A 85 -11.68 -12.59 9.11
C ILE A 85 -11.23 -13.48 7.93
N LYS A 86 -11.48 -13.04 6.68
CA LYS A 86 -11.19 -13.77 5.44
C LYS A 86 -10.00 -13.19 4.67
N GLY A 87 -9.02 -12.64 5.37
CA GLY A 87 -7.88 -11.94 4.78
C GLY A 87 -8.06 -10.42 4.80
N TYR A 88 -7.39 -9.71 3.92
CA TYR A 88 -7.41 -8.25 3.88
C TYR A 88 -8.68 -7.70 3.21
N LYS A 89 -9.08 -6.49 3.60
CA LYS A 89 -10.14 -5.71 2.95
C LYS A 89 -9.77 -4.24 2.90
N ILE A 90 -10.21 -3.54 1.85
CA ILE A 90 -10.05 -2.08 1.74
C ILE A 90 -10.95 -1.44 2.80
N SER A 91 -10.37 -0.61 3.66
CA SER A 91 -11.08 0.16 4.67
C SER A 91 -11.34 1.60 4.21
N ASP A 92 -10.47 2.16 3.36
CA ASP A 92 -10.70 3.49 2.77
C ASP A 92 -9.95 3.64 1.44
N TYR A 93 -10.45 4.54 0.59
CA TYR A 93 -9.78 5.01 -0.60
C TYR A 93 -9.20 6.40 -0.35
N LEU A 94 -7.91 6.54 -0.65
CA LEU A 94 -7.30 7.84 -0.82
C LEU A 94 -7.55 8.31 -2.26
N SER A 95 -6.99 9.44 -2.64
CA SER A 95 -7.13 9.95 -4.00
C SER A 95 -6.20 9.26 -4.99
N LYS A 96 -6.55 9.38 -6.27
CA LYS A 96 -5.68 9.00 -7.39
C LYS A 96 -4.99 10.25 -7.93
N ASN A 97 -3.71 10.13 -8.25
CA ASN A 97 -2.94 11.20 -8.86
C ASN A 97 -2.32 10.73 -10.16
N SER A 98 -2.47 11.49 -11.24
CA SER A 98 -1.76 11.16 -12.47
C SER A 98 -0.25 11.28 -12.27
N PHE A 99 0.51 10.34 -12.83
CA PHE A 99 1.96 10.50 -12.95
C PHE A 99 2.31 11.60 -13.96
N ASP A 100 1.40 12.01 -14.86
CA ASP A 100 1.64 13.02 -15.90
C ASP A 100 1.43 14.46 -15.39
N SER A 101 2.11 14.83 -14.31
CA SER A 101 2.19 16.24 -13.95
C SER A 101 3.11 16.99 -14.93
N SER A 102 2.64 18.09 -15.52
CA SER A 102 3.49 19.02 -16.30
C SER A 102 4.65 19.63 -15.48
N LYS A 103 4.66 19.37 -14.17
CA LYS A 103 5.64 19.83 -13.20
C LYS A 103 6.48 18.64 -12.74
N GLY A 104 7.78 18.84 -12.50
CA GLY A 104 8.73 17.78 -12.12
C GLY A 104 8.43 17.09 -10.77
N LEU A 105 7.52 17.65 -9.99
CA LEU A 105 7.04 17.15 -8.70
C LEU A 105 5.51 17.35 -8.67
N SER A 106 4.77 16.42 -8.09
CA SER A 106 3.33 16.56 -7.83
C SER A 106 3.03 16.33 -6.36
N TRP A 107 1.84 16.74 -5.90
CA TRP A 107 1.40 16.49 -4.54
C TRP A 107 -0.13 16.36 -4.45
N GLN A 108 -0.57 15.58 -3.47
CA GLN A 108 -1.93 15.47 -2.98
C GLN A 108 -1.92 15.35 -1.46
N GLY A 109 -2.95 15.90 -0.83
CA GLY A 109 -3.18 15.81 0.61
C GLY A 109 -4.42 14.99 0.91
N THR A 110 -4.36 14.16 1.94
CA THR A 110 -5.54 13.49 2.50
C THR A 110 -5.54 13.63 4.01
N GLU A 111 -6.69 14.05 4.54
CA GLU A 111 -6.97 14.07 5.96
C GLU A 111 -8.19 13.20 6.26
N ARG A 112 -8.01 12.25 7.17
CA ARG A 112 -9.06 11.38 7.73
C ARG A 112 -8.92 11.41 9.24
N ILE A 113 -9.66 12.33 9.88
CA ILE A 113 -9.58 12.59 11.32
C ILE A 113 -10.00 11.34 12.12
N ASP A 114 -11.05 10.67 11.68
CA ASP A 114 -11.57 9.43 12.27
C ASP A 114 -10.56 8.27 12.23
N GLN A 115 -9.65 8.30 11.26
CA GLN A 115 -8.63 7.27 11.05
C GLN A 115 -7.23 7.71 11.50
N GLN A 116 -7.08 8.95 11.97
CA GLN A 116 -5.79 9.59 12.30
C GLN A 116 -4.79 9.46 11.15
N VAL A 117 -5.25 9.69 9.93
CA VAL A 117 -4.42 9.68 8.72
C VAL A 117 -4.33 11.11 8.19
N HIS A 118 -3.15 11.70 8.33
CA HIS A 118 -2.79 12.98 7.76
C HIS A 118 -1.61 12.74 6.83
N LEU A 119 -1.87 12.73 5.53
CA LEU A 119 -0.94 12.22 4.51
C LEU A 119 -0.74 13.27 3.42
N LEU A 120 0.52 13.51 3.10
CA LEU A 120 0.93 14.17 1.86
C LEU A 120 1.71 13.18 1.02
N TYR A 121 1.40 13.11 -0.27
CA TYR A 121 2.06 12.19 -1.19
C TYR A 121 2.01 12.70 -2.62
N GLY A 122 2.86 12.15 -3.47
CA GLY A 122 2.89 12.53 -4.87
C GLY A 122 3.97 11.81 -5.65
N THR A 123 4.26 12.34 -6.83
CA THR A 123 5.17 11.75 -7.82
C THR A 123 6.35 12.68 -8.08
N ILE A 124 7.50 12.09 -8.41
CA ILE A 124 8.71 12.80 -8.83
C ILE A 124 9.00 12.36 -10.27
N LEU A 125 8.95 13.31 -11.19
CA LEU A 125 9.25 13.10 -12.61
C LEU A 125 10.64 13.61 -12.98
N ASP A 126 11.09 14.69 -12.33
CA ASP A 126 12.43 15.20 -12.56
C ASP A 126 13.45 14.36 -11.77
N PRO A 127 14.33 13.58 -12.45
CA PRO A 127 15.28 12.71 -11.77
C PRO A 127 16.36 13.47 -11.00
N ALA A 128 16.49 14.80 -11.21
CA ALA A 128 17.39 15.64 -10.42
C ALA A 128 16.86 15.86 -9.01
N ILE A 129 15.55 15.79 -8.78
CA ILE A 129 14.96 15.86 -7.44
C ILE A 129 15.27 14.57 -6.70
N ASN A 130 15.99 14.68 -5.58
CA ASN A 130 16.30 13.54 -4.72
C ASN A 130 15.88 13.73 -3.26
N GLN A 131 15.36 14.91 -2.92
CA GLN A 131 14.84 15.27 -1.61
C GLN A 131 13.53 16.04 -1.81
N VAL A 132 12.56 15.76 -0.96
CA VAL A 132 11.30 16.52 -0.89
C VAL A 132 11.12 16.99 0.55
N PHE A 133 11.01 18.30 0.75
CA PHE A 133 10.79 18.92 2.05
C PHE A 133 9.40 19.53 2.13
N LEU A 134 8.72 19.28 3.24
CA LEU A 134 7.42 19.83 3.57
C LEU A 134 7.62 21.08 4.42
N VAL A 135 7.73 22.25 3.77
CA VAL A 135 7.95 23.54 4.45
C VAL A 135 6.80 23.85 5.40
N SER A 136 5.56 23.57 4.99
CA SER A 136 4.39 23.75 5.86
C SER A 136 4.40 22.84 7.10
N GLU A 137 5.18 21.75 7.08
CA GLU A 137 5.29 20.78 8.18
C GLU A 137 6.66 20.87 8.87
N ALA A 138 7.10 22.09 9.19
CA ALA A 138 8.37 22.36 9.87
C ALA A 138 9.60 21.75 9.14
N ASN A 139 9.63 21.89 7.80
CA ASN A 139 10.69 21.35 6.94
C ASN A 139 10.90 19.84 7.10
N LYS A 140 9.83 19.09 7.38
CA LYS A 140 9.89 17.63 7.48
C LYS A 140 10.29 17.02 6.13
N SER A 141 11.19 16.05 6.15
CA SER A 141 11.56 15.32 4.93
C SER A 141 10.53 14.25 4.58
N ALA A 142 10.21 14.11 3.30
CA ALA A 142 9.37 13.03 2.80
C ALA A 142 10.17 11.73 2.60
N THR A 143 9.45 10.61 2.68
CA THR A 143 9.98 9.31 2.23
C THR A 143 9.85 9.22 0.72
N ILE A 144 10.96 8.97 0.01
CA ILE A 144 10.99 8.77 -1.43
C ILE A 144 11.12 7.28 -1.74
N ILE A 145 10.26 6.79 -2.64
CA ILE A 145 10.24 5.39 -3.09
C ILE A 145 10.49 5.37 -4.59
N LYS A 146 11.45 4.56 -5.01
CA LYS A 146 11.76 4.33 -6.43
C LYS A 146 11.23 2.96 -6.84
N ASN A 147 10.35 2.93 -7.83
CA ASN A 147 9.83 1.71 -8.42
C ASN A 147 10.07 1.72 -9.94
N GLY A 148 11.16 1.09 -10.38
CA GLY A 148 11.58 1.11 -11.78
C GLY A 148 11.85 2.53 -12.28
N SER A 149 11.12 2.96 -13.33
CA SER A 149 11.23 4.31 -13.91
C SER A 149 10.41 5.37 -13.17
N ARG A 150 9.58 4.97 -12.20
CA ARG A 150 8.69 5.87 -11.48
C ARG A 150 9.23 6.12 -10.09
N THR A 151 9.13 7.37 -9.65
CA THR A 151 9.48 7.77 -8.30
C THR A 151 8.26 8.40 -7.66
N MET A 152 7.92 7.95 -6.46
CA MET A 152 6.87 8.54 -5.64
C MET A 152 7.45 9.02 -4.32
N TRP A 153 6.71 9.88 -3.63
CA TRP A 153 7.05 10.30 -2.28
C TRP A 153 5.81 10.33 -1.41
N PHE A 154 6.00 10.19 -0.10
CA PHE A 154 4.93 10.37 0.87
C PHE A 154 5.48 10.82 2.23
N SER A 155 4.63 11.42 3.04
CA SER A 155 4.93 11.78 4.42
C SER A 155 3.65 11.76 5.25
N LEU A 156 3.72 11.15 6.43
CA LEU A 156 2.61 11.03 7.39
C LEU A 156 2.80 12.01 8.54
N MET A 157 1.76 12.72 8.94
CA MET A 157 1.77 13.66 10.07
C MET A 157 1.00 13.10 11.27
N ASP A 158 1.45 13.51 12.46
CA ASP A 158 0.77 13.19 13.72
C ASP A 158 -0.44 14.10 13.98
N HIS A 159 -0.52 15.21 13.26
CA HIS A 159 -1.53 16.25 13.40
C HIS A 159 -2.10 16.63 12.03
N THR A 160 -3.19 17.40 12.04
CA THR A 160 -3.78 17.96 10.83
C THR A 160 -2.76 18.73 9.99
N LEU A 161 -2.92 18.69 8.68
CA LEU A 161 -2.01 19.34 7.74
C LEU A 161 -2.04 20.86 7.92
N ASN A 162 -0.86 21.47 7.91
CA ASN A 162 -0.67 22.90 8.06
C ASN A 162 -0.89 23.60 6.72
N LEU A 163 -1.88 24.49 6.65
CA LEU A 163 -2.25 25.21 5.43
C LEU A 163 -1.65 26.63 5.37
N PRO A 164 -1.25 27.11 4.17
CA PRO A 164 -1.28 26.42 2.88
C PRO A 164 -0.13 25.43 2.69
N ILE A 165 -0.43 24.28 2.07
CA ILE A 165 0.58 23.25 1.78
C ILE A 165 1.72 23.86 0.97
N THR A 166 2.93 23.76 1.51
CA THR A 166 4.16 24.27 0.86
C THR A 166 5.22 23.18 0.85
N ILE A 167 5.71 22.84 -0.34
CA ILE A 167 6.59 21.69 -0.58
C ILE A 167 7.73 22.13 -1.50
N GLU A 168 8.95 21.71 -1.19
CA GLU A 168 10.14 21.94 -2.01
C GLU A 168 10.69 20.61 -2.53
N GLY A 169 11.14 20.60 -3.79
CA GLY A 169 11.93 19.53 -4.38
C GLY A 169 13.36 19.99 -4.60
N LEU A 170 14.33 19.29 -4.02
CA LEU A 170 15.74 19.68 -4.00
C LEU A 170 16.61 18.66 -4.72
N ASP A 171 17.74 19.13 -5.25
CA ASP A 171 18.80 18.31 -5.80
C ASP A 171 19.68 17.68 -4.71
N LYS A 172 20.63 16.85 -5.14
CA LYS A 172 21.57 16.16 -4.24
C LYS A 172 22.50 17.06 -3.44
N ASN A 173 22.65 18.32 -3.84
CA ASN A 173 23.46 19.31 -3.16
C ASN A 173 22.63 20.21 -2.23
N GLY A 174 21.31 20.00 -2.18
CA GLY A 174 20.38 20.84 -1.43
C GLY A 174 19.96 22.11 -2.18
N ASN A 175 20.18 22.19 -3.50
CA ASN A 175 19.65 23.29 -4.29
C ASN A 175 18.17 23.04 -4.58
N MET A 176 17.34 24.05 -4.32
CA MET A 176 15.93 24.02 -4.66
C MET A 176 15.73 24.01 -6.18
N LEU A 177 15.04 22.99 -6.68
CA LEU A 177 14.66 22.84 -8.09
C LEU A 177 13.19 23.19 -8.31
N TYR A 178 12.34 22.89 -7.33
CA TYR A 178 10.88 23.10 -7.42
C TYR A 178 10.32 23.57 -6.09
N THR A 179 9.24 24.36 -6.20
CA THR A 179 8.44 24.81 -5.06
C THR A 179 6.96 24.75 -5.43
N PHE A 180 6.16 24.21 -4.52
CA PHE A 180 4.71 24.38 -4.47
C PHE A 180 4.34 25.21 -3.25
N GLY A 181 3.38 26.11 -3.39
CA GLY A 181 2.96 27.01 -2.31
C GLY A 181 3.77 28.30 -2.25
N ASP A 182 3.55 29.07 -1.20
CA ASP A 182 4.22 30.35 -0.95
C ASP A 182 5.09 30.23 0.30
N ILE A 183 6.41 30.17 0.10
CA ILE A 183 7.40 30.05 1.19
C ILE A 183 7.33 31.26 2.12
N SER A 184 7.02 32.45 1.58
CA SER A 184 7.00 33.69 2.37
C SER A 184 5.89 33.72 3.42
N PHE A 185 4.85 32.90 3.24
CA PHE A 185 3.79 32.73 4.24
C PHE A 185 4.34 32.16 5.56
N TRP A 186 5.33 31.28 5.49
CA TRP A 186 5.87 30.57 6.64
C TRP A 186 7.01 31.33 7.33
N SER A 187 7.79 32.12 6.59
CA SER A 187 8.86 32.94 7.17
C SER A 187 8.34 33.98 8.17
N ASN A 188 7.12 34.50 7.95
CA ASN A 188 6.52 35.56 8.77
C ASN A 188 5.88 35.05 10.07
N ARG A 189 5.96 33.75 10.38
CA ARG A 189 5.38 33.13 11.59
C ARG A 189 6.42 32.70 12.64
N VAL A 190 7.71 32.92 12.37
CA VAL A 190 8.82 32.52 13.24
C VAL A 190 9.33 33.67 14.13
N GLU A 191 8.61 34.80 14.15
CA GLU A 191 8.79 35.90 15.13
C GLU A 191 7.85 35.73 16.34
#